data_AF-A0A174NJZ9-F1
#
_entry.id   AF-A0A174NJZ9-F1
#
_cell.length_a   1.000
_cell.length_b   1.000
_cell.length_c   1.000
_cell.angle_alpha   90.00
_cell.angle_beta   90.00
_cell.angle_gamma   90.00
#
_symmetry.space_group_name_H-M   'P 1'
#
loop_
_entity.id
_entity.type
_entity.pdbx_description
1 polymer ?
#
loop_
_entity_poly.entity_id
_entity_poly.type
_entity_poly.pdbx_seq_one_letter_code
_entity_poly.pdbx_strand_id
1 'polypeptide(L)'
;MNSANIEKKIPSWATRKELTTPVLYMVFNRPEITQESFNAIREAKPKKLYVAVDAPRVNRKDDEENQAKVIQIVKNVDWDCNVKYLIHEKNLGCSRAGIAAWNWLFSQEDRMIFVEDDGVPSVSFFYYCQELLEDYKDNDKIAYIGGVNYGMKRGEASYFFTRQCAATYAMGTWKRVYDLYEYDMASYPKYRNKKSFKEAFSNKKSYYGHLLMFDSYVDSLKKGIQQNTYDVQMLYLVHKYDKYSIYPNTNMVSNIGLAGGANNNVDVNSAFYKAYHNRPRFELIELKHPAEISINKEFDAEMAEYRQSFLGRSRWQNSYICFVHYVNAYFHGLYKFIRTIKRKF
;
A
#
# COMPACT_ATOMS: atom_id res chain seq x y z
N MET A 1 25.47 -20.70 -23.14
CA MET A 1 26.28 -20.50 -21.91
C MET A 1 25.34 -20.61 -20.72
N ASN A 2 25.71 -21.45 -19.76
CA ASN A 2 24.83 -22.07 -18.77
C ASN A 2 24.03 -21.06 -17.93
N SER A 3 22.71 -21.25 -17.92
CA SER A 3 21.81 -20.81 -16.87
C SER A 3 22.19 -21.54 -15.58
N ALA A 4 23.18 -21.01 -14.87
CA ALA A 4 23.52 -21.49 -13.55
C ALA A 4 22.30 -21.30 -12.64
N ASN A 5 21.88 -22.40 -12.02
CA ASN A 5 21.03 -22.40 -10.83
C ASN A 5 21.61 -21.44 -9.80
N ILE A 6 21.12 -20.20 -9.79
CA ILE A 6 21.21 -19.37 -8.60
C ILE A 6 20.19 -20.00 -7.67
N GLU A 7 20.63 -20.95 -6.83
CA GLU A 7 19.91 -21.28 -5.61
C GLU A 7 19.54 -19.94 -4.96
N LYS A 8 18.26 -19.60 -4.95
CA LYS A 8 17.75 -18.49 -4.16
C LYS A 8 18.00 -18.87 -2.70
N LYS A 9 19.21 -18.58 -2.21
CA LYS A 9 19.57 -18.85 -0.84
C LYS A 9 18.71 -17.95 0.03
N ILE A 10 17.68 -18.55 0.61
CA ILE A 10 16.91 -17.94 1.68
C ILE A 10 17.93 -17.54 2.76
N PRO A 11 17.94 -16.27 3.20
CA PRO A 11 18.91 -15.80 4.18
C PRO A 11 18.91 -16.65 5.45
N SER A 12 20.06 -16.86 6.07
CA SER A 12 20.19 -17.71 7.27
C SER A 12 19.35 -17.22 8.46
N TRP A 13 19.07 -15.91 8.54
CA TRP A 13 18.19 -15.32 9.54
C TRP A 13 16.71 -15.66 9.29
N ALA A 14 16.33 -15.91 8.04
CA ALA A 14 14.98 -16.30 7.64
C ALA A 14 14.76 -17.83 7.73
N THR A 15 15.79 -18.66 7.57
CA THR A 15 15.64 -20.13 7.57
C THR A 15 15.47 -20.77 8.95
N ARG A 16 15.75 -20.04 10.04
CA ARG A 16 15.70 -20.59 11.41
C ARG A 16 14.38 -20.35 12.14
N LYS A 17 13.48 -19.54 11.59
CA LYS A 17 12.23 -19.15 12.25
C LYS A 17 11.06 -19.67 11.45
N GLU A 18 10.05 -20.20 12.15
CA GLU A 18 8.76 -20.46 11.51
C GLU A 18 8.06 -19.13 11.22
N LEU A 19 7.36 -19.05 10.09
CA LEU A 19 6.54 -17.88 9.74
C LEU A 19 5.17 -17.99 10.43
N THR A 20 5.07 -17.46 11.64
CA THR A 20 3.87 -17.51 12.49
C THR A 20 2.94 -16.31 12.29
N THR A 21 3.46 -15.20 11.76
CA THR A 21 2.65 -14.02 11.44
C THR A 21 1.59 -14.37 10.38
N PRO A 22 0.30 -14.03 10.59
CA PRO A 22 -0.76 -14.28 9.62
C PRO A 22 -0.48 -13.64 8.27
N VAL A 23 -0.61 -14.41 7.20
CA VAL A 23 -0.57 -13.91 5.81
C VAL A 23 -2.00 -13.81 5.29
N LEU A 24 -2.42 -12.63 4.84
CA LEU A 24 -3.64 -12.41 4.07
C LEU A 24 -3.31 -12.31 2.59
N TYR A 25 -3.89 -13.21 1.81
CA TYR A 25 -3.75 -13.25 0.37
C TYR A 25 -5.09 -12.96 -0.29
N MET A 26 -5.14 -11.89 -1.09
CA MET A 26 -6.33 -11.46 -1.82
C MET A 26 -6.21 -11.80 -3.29
N VAL A 27 -7.22 -12.47 -3.82
CA VAL A 27 -7.25 -12.94 -5.20
C VAL A 27 -8.61 -12.74 -5.84
N PHE A 28 -8.65 -12.78 -7.17
CA PHE A 28 -9.88 -12.69 -7.94
C PHE A 28 -9.92 -13.72 -9.10
N ASN A 29 -9.58 -13.30 -10.31
CA ASN A 29 -9.86 -14.05 -11.54
C ASN A 29 -8.65 -14.10 -12.51
N ARG A 30 -7.42 -14.03 -12.00
CA ARG A 30 -6.18 -14.06 -12.82
C ARG A 30 -5.35 -15.31 -12.51
N PRO A 31 -5.66 -16.50 -13.07
CA PRO A 31 -5.07 -17.77 -12.64
C PRO A 31 -3.55 -17.81 -12.76
N GLU A 32 -2.99 -17.36 -13.88
CA GLU A 32 -1.54 -17.40 -14.12
C GLU A 32 -0.79 -16.47 -13.15
N ILE A 33 -1.28 -15.25 -12.98
CA ILE A 33 -0.72 -14.26 -12.05
C ILE A 33 -0.85 -14.74 -10.58
N THR A 34 -2.01 -15.32 -10.25
CA THR A 34 -2.28 -15.94 -8.94
C THR A 34 -1.33 -17.11 -8.68
N GLN A 35 -1.06 -17.97 -9.67
CA GLN A 35 -0.16 -19.10 -9.50
C GLN A 35 1.24 -18.63 -9.13
N GLU A 36 1.76 -17.59 -9.78
CA GLU A 36 3.09 -17.05 -9.50
C GLU A 36 3.20 -16.43 -8.10
N SER A 37 2.22 -15.64 -7.67
CA SER A 37 2.22 -15.06 -6.31
C SER A 37 1.94 -16.10 -5.23
N PHE A 38 1.04 -17.06 -5.48
CA PHE A 38 0.79 -18.18 -4.56
C PHE A 38 2.02 -19.08 -4.41
N ASN A 39 2.80 -19.31 -5.47
CA ASN A 39 4.06 -20.06 -5.39
C ASN A 39 5.04 -19.39 -4.41
N ALA A 40 5.12 -18.05 -4.38
CA ALA A 40 5.95 -17.34 -3.42
C ALA A 40 5.47 -17.52 -1.97
N ILE A 41 4.15 -17.51 -1.74
CA ILE A 41 3.55 -17.79 -0.41
C ILE A 41 3.82 -19.24 0.01
N ARG A 42 3.64 -20.19 -0.91
CA ARG A 42 3.92 -21.61 -0.72
C ARG A 42 5.39 -21.88 -0.41
N GLU A 43 6.32 -21.15 -1.02
CA GLU A 43 7.75 -21.24 -0.71
C GLU A 43 8.06 -20.72 0.70
N ALA A 44 7.39 -19.65 1.14
CA ALA A 44 7.54 -19.07 2.48
C ALA A 44 6.90 -19.90 3.61
N LYS A 45 5.93 -20.77 3.27
CA LYS A 45 5.24 -21.70 4.18
C LYS A 45 4.72 -21.06 5.48
N PRO A 46 3.85 -20.03 5.41
CA PRO A 46 3.25 -19.46 6.62
C PRO A 46 2.44 -20.51 7.38
N LYS A 47 2.50 -20.49 8.71
CA LYS A 47 1.67 -21.34 9.59
C LYS A 47 0.22 -20.92 9.62
N LYS A 48 -0.09 -19.68 9.24
CA LYS A 48 -1.45 -19.11 9.18
C LYS A 48 -1.64 -18.40 7.85
N LEU A 49 -2.56 -18.92 7.03
CA LEU A 49 -2.90 -18.33 5.73
C LEU A 49 -4.39 -18.01 5.68
N TYR A 50 -4.70 -16.75 5.42
CA TYR A 50 -6.04 -16.25 5.17
C TYR A 50 -6.15 -15.97 3.68
N VAL A 51 -7.05 -16.64 2.97
CA VAL A 51 -7.27 -16.43 1.54
C VAL A 51 -8.63 -15.79 1.33
N ALA A 52 -8.66 -14.59 0.75
CA ALA A 52 -9.89 -13.90 0.38
C ALA A 52 -10.04 -13.89 -1.14
N VAL A 53 -11.17 -14.42 -1.64
CA VAL A 53 -11.49 -14.52 -3.06
C VAL A 53 -12.73 -13.68 -3.34
N ASP A 54 -12.62 -12.68 -4.21
CA ASP A 54 -13.79 -11.92 -4.67
C ASP A 54 -14.62 -12.76 -5.66
N ALA A 55 -15.92 -12.49 -5.74
CA ALA A 55 -16.83 -13.24 -6.61
C ALA A 55 -16.72 -12.76 -8.07
N PRO A 56 -17.08 -13.59 -9.06
CA PRO A 56 -17.20 -13.17 -10.46
C PRO A 56 -18.10 -11.93 -10.62
N ARG A 57 -17.75 -11.03 -11.55
CA ARG A 57 -18.64 -9.92 -11.90
C ARG A 57 -19.89 -10.48 -12.60
N VAL A 58 -21.02 -9.81 -12.42
CA VAL A 58 -22.29 -10.22 -13.02
C VAL A 58 -22.15 -10.26 -14.55
N ASN A 59 -22.64 -11.34 -15.17
CA ASN A 59 -22.60 -11.59 -16.62
C ASN A 59 -21.19 -11.66 -17.22
N ARG A 60 -20.19 -12.15 -16.46
CA ARG A 60 -18.81 -12.39 -16.92
C ARG A 60 -18.44 -13.87 -16.81
N LYS A 61 -18.73 -14.64 -17.85
CA LYS A 61 -18.41 -16.08 -17.89
C LYS A 61 -16.91 -16.36 -17.75
N ASP A 62 -16.08 -15.48 -18.30
CA ASP A 62 -14.63 -15.54 -18.16
C ASP A 62 -14.19 -15.38 -16.70
N ASP A 63 -14.86 -14.53 -15.92
CA ASP A 63 -14.61 -14.42 -14.48
C ASP A 63 -14.98 -15.71 -13.74
N GLU A 64 -16.12 -16.33 -14.06
CA GLU A 64 -16.55 -17.58 -13.43
C GLU A 64 -15.54 -18.71 -13.66
N GLU A 65 -15.13 -18.91 -14.92
CA GLU A 65 -14.15 -19.93 -15.29
C GLU A 65 -12.78 -19.67 -14.67
N ASN A 66 -12.32 -18.41 -14.67
CA ASN A 66 -11.01 -18.06 -14.13
C ASN A 66 -10.99 -18.05 -12.60
N GLN A 67 -12.06 -17.60 -11.95
CA GLN A 67 -12.16 -17.63 -10.49
C GLN A 67 -12.20 -19.08 -9.98
N ALA A 68 -12.88 -19.99 -10.69
CA ALA A 68 -12.84 -21.41 -10.34
C ALA A 68 -11.41 -21.97 -10.38
N LYS A 69 -10.61 -21.61 -11.40
CA LYS A 69 -9.18 -21.98 -11.47
C LYS A 69 -8.37 -21.35 -10.33
N VAL A 70 -8.59 -20.07 -10.03
CA VAL A 70 -7.95 -19.38 -8.89
C VAL A 70 -8.24 -20.11 -7.58
N ILE A 71 -9.49 -20.51 -7.34
CA ILE A 71 -9.87 -21.28 -6.15
C ILE A 71 -9.10 -22.61 -6.07
N GLN A 72 -8.93 -23.32 -7.19
CA GLN A 72 -8.14 -24.56 -7.20
C GLN A 72 -6.68 -24.31 -6.85
N ILE A 73 -6.08 -23.23 -7.37
CA ILE A 73 -4.70 -22.84 -7.08
C ILE A 73 -4.51 -22.58 -5.58
N VAL A 74 -5.32 -21.70 -5.01
CA VAL A 74 -5.14 -21.26 -3.61
C VAL A 74 -5.56 -22.32 -2.59
N LYS A 75 -6.31 -23.34 -3.00
CA LYS A 75 -6.59 -24.54 -2.19
C LYS A 75 -5.46 -25.55 -2.15
N ASN A 76 -4.47 -25.44 -3.03
CA ASN A 76 -3.33 -26.35 -3.10
C ASN A 76 -2.25 -26.01 -2.06
N VAL A 77 -2.67 -25.96 -0.79
CA VAL A 77 -1.81 -25.78 0.38
C VAL A 77 -1.29 -27.15 0.81
N ASP A 78 -0.02 -27.42 0.53
CA ASP A 78 0.64 -28.72 0.76
C ASP A 78 1.69 -28.69 1.89
N TRP A 79 1.63 -27.67 2.75
CA TRP A 79 2.49 -27.53 3.92
C TRP A 79 1.63 -27.42 5.20
N ASP A 80 2.26 -27.63 6.35
CA ASP A 80 1.61 -27.47 7.67
C ASP A 80 1.17 -26.02 7.88
N CYS A 81 -0.13 -25.77 7.70
CA CYS A 81 -0.74 -24.45 7.65
C CYS A 81 -2.18 -24.48 8.15
N ASN A 82 -2.50 -23.59 9.09
CA ASN A 82 -3.87 -23.23 9.40
C ASN A 82 -4.39 -22.28 8.32
N VAL A 83 -5.04 -22.83 7.30
CA VAL A 83 -5.61 -22.06 6.20
C VAL A 83 -7.10 -21.79 6.41
N LYS A 84 -7.52 -20.55 6.17
CA LYS A 84 -8.92 -20.11 6.19
C LYS A 84 -9.28 -19.43 4.89
N TYR A 85 -10.52 -19.59 4.44
CA TYR A 85 -11.02 -19.03 3.19
C TYR A 85 -12.21 -18.11 3.44
N LEU A 86 -12.16 -16.91 2.85
CA LEU A 86 -13.30 -16.00 2.70
C LEU A 86 -13.62 -15.90 1.21
N ILE A 87 -14.69 -16.53 0.76
CA ILE A 87 -15.13 -16.49 -0.63
C ILE A 87 -16.40 -15.65 -0.68
N HIS A 88 -16.37 -14.52 -1.39
CA HIS A 88 -17.52 -13.65 -1.51
C HIS A 88 -18.59 -14.25 -2.43
N GLU A 89 -19.86 -14.12 -2.05
CA GLU A 89 -21.00 -14.56 -2.88
C GLU A 89 -21.28 -13.61 -4.05
N LYS A 90 -20.88 -12.34 -3.92
CA LYS A 90 -21.09 -11.29 -4.92
C LYS A 90 -19.80 -10.50 -5.08
N ASN A 91 -19.50 -10.07 -6.31
CA ASN A 91 -18.34 -9.23 -6.57
C ASN A 91 -18.48 -7.92 -5.77
N LEU A 92 -17.57 -7.69 -4.84
CA LEU A 92 -17.52 -6.45 -4.06
C LEU A 92 -16.65 -5.40 -4.74
N GLY A 93 -15.78 -5.82 -5.67
CA GLY A 93 -14.75 -5.00 -6.27
C GLY A 93 -13.55 -4.88 -5.33
N CYS A 94 -12.41 -4.54 -5.91
CA CYS A 94 -11.11 -4.56 -5.25
C CYS A 94 -11.16 -3.95 -3.84
N SER A 95 -11.46 -2.66 -3.72
CA SER A 95 -11.34 -1.96 -2.44
C SER A 95 -12.30 -2.44 -1.35
N ARG A 96 -13.56 -2.75 -1.68
CA ARG A 96 -14.53 -3.26 -0.70
C ARG A 96 -14.26 -4.70 -0.30
N ALA A 97 -13.83 -5.54 -1.24
CA ALA A 97 -13.36 -6.89 -0.93
C ALA A 97 -12.18 -6.83 0.05
N GLY A 98 -11.25 -5.88 -0.12
CA GLY A 98 -10.14 -5.72 0.82
C GLY A 98 -10.55 -5.26 2.20
N ILE A 99 -11.48 -4.31 2.32
CA ILE A 99 -12.01 -3.93 3.63
C ILE A 99 -12.72 -5.10 4.31
N ALA A 100 -13.49 -5.89 3.58
CA ALA A 100 -14.13 -7.09 4.12
C ALA A 100 -13.09 -8.11 4.60
N ALA A 101 -12.04 -8.36 3.81
CA ALA A 101 -10.95 -9.27 4.16
C ALA A 101 -10.14 -8.79 5.37
N TRP A 102 -9.81 -7.49 5.44
CA TRP A 102 -9.09 -6.89 6.57
C TRP A 102 -9.91 -6.97 7.85
N ASN A 103 -11.21 -6.63 7.80
CA ASN A 103 -12.12 -6.80 8.95
C ASN A 103 -12.18 -8.26 9.43
N TRP A 104 -12.30 -9.20 8.48
CA TRP A 104 -12.35 -10.62 8.79
C TRP A 104 -11.08 -11.11 9.47
N LEU A 105 -9.90 -10.75 8.97
CA LEU A 105 -8.63 -11.11 9.60
C LEU A 105 -8.47 -10.45 10.97
N PHE A 106 -8.67 -9.13 11.07
CA PHE A 106 -8.45 -8.39 12.32
C PHE A 106 -9.50 -8.65 13.40
N SER A 107 -10.58 -9.36 13.07
CA SER A 107 -11.46 -9.93 14.09
C SER A 107 -10.81 -11.07 14.88
N GLN A 108 -9.69 -11.62 14.40
CA GLN A 108 -9.03 -12.82 14.93
C GLN A 108 -7.55 -12.62 15.24
N GLU A 109 -6.88 -11.68 14.57
CA GLU A 109 -5.43 -11.48 14.63
C GLU A 109 -5.07 -10.02 14.98
N ASP A 110 -3.91 -9.80 15.58
CA ASP A 110 -3.43 -8.47 15.98
C ASP A 110 -2.54 -7.79 14.92
N ARG A 111 -2.15 -8.53 13.88
CA ARG A 111 -1.25 -8.10 12.80
C ARG A 111 -1.44 -8.95 11.55
N MET A 112 -0.97 -8.45 10.41
CA MET A 112 -0.99 -9.17 9.14
C MET A 112 0.21 -8.84 8.25
N ILE A 113 0.57 -9.81 7.42
CA ILE A 113 1.28 -9.60 6.15
C ILE A 113 0.24 -9.72 5.04
N PHE A 114 0.02 -8.65 4.30
CA PHE A 114 -0.93 -8.56 3.20
C PHE A 114 -0.23 -8.74 1.86
N VAL A 115 -0.81 -9.52 0.95
CA VAL A 115 -0.36 -9.75 -0.43
C VAL A 115 -1.57 -9.77 -1.37
N GLU A 116 -1.50 -9.05 -2.48
CA GLU A 116 -2.46 -9.14 -3.61
C GLU A 116 -1.96 -10.16 -4.66
N ASP A 117 -2.87 -10.67 -5.49
CA ASP A 117 -2.58 -11.66 -6.53
C ASP A 117 -1.47 -11.24 -7.51
N ASP A 118 -1.25 -9.95 -7.73
CA ASP A 118 -0.19 -9.44 -8.60
C ASP A 118 1.11 -9.03 -7.92
N GLY A 119 1.18 -9.12 -6.59
CA GLY A 119 2.41 -8.99 -5.82
C GLY A 119 3.11 -10.33 -5.73
N VAL A 120 4.37 -10.43 -6.21
CA VAL A 120 5.21 -11.62 -6.03
C VAL A 120 6.34 -11.29 -5.07
N PRO A 121 6.24 -11.65 -3.78
CA PRO A 121 7.30 -11.42 -2.82
C PRO A 121 8.49 -12.37 -3.00
N SER A 122 9.64 -11.96 -2.45
CA SER A 122 10.75 -12.85 -2.10
C SER A 122 10.42 -13.59 -0.79
N VAL A 123 11.13 -14.67 -0.48
CA VAL A 123 10.87 -15.40 0.78
C VAL A 123 11.22 -14.51 1.98
N SER A 124 12.35 -13.79 1.89
CA SER A 124 12.79 -12.85 2.93
C SER A 124 11.82 -11.71 3.19
N PHE A 125 10.92 -11.33 2.26
CA PHE A 125 9.89 -10.32 2.53
C PHE A 125 9.00 -10.73 3.71
N PHE A 126 8.56 -11.98 3.75
CA PHE A 126 7.65 -12.46 4.78
C PHE A 126 8.31 -12.43 6.16
N TYR A 127 9.56 -12.90 6.24
CA TYR A 127 10.34 -12.87 7.47
C TYR A 127 10.73 -11.45 7.87
N TYR A 128 11.03 -10.59 6.91
CA TYR A 128 11.28 -9.17 7.12
C TYR A 128 10.07 -8.49 7.78
N CYS A 129 8.86 -8.76 7.28
CA CYS A 129 7.65 -8.26 7.92
C CYS A 129 7.43 -8.90 9.30
N GLN A 130 7.64 -10.20 9.48
CA GLN A 130 7.47 -10.85 10.78
C GLN A 130 8.36 -10.23 11.87
N GLU A 131 9.66 -10.06 11.58
CA GLU A 131 10.60 -9.47 12.54
C GLU A 131 10.20 -8.02 12.86
N LEU A 132 9.96 -7.20 11.83
CA LEU A 132 9.61 -5.79 12.05
C LEU A 132 8.25 -5.59 12.70
N LEU A 133 7.28 -6.49 12.45
CA LEU A 133 5.99 -6.47 13.14
C LEU A 133 6.16 -6.75 14.63
N GLU A 134 7.12 -7.59 15.01
CA GLU A 134 7.44 -7.87 16.41
C GLU A 134 8.26 -6.75 17.05
N ASP A 135 9.32 -6.27 16.39
CA ASP A 135 10.20 -5.22 16.90
C ASP A 135 9.45 -3.89 17.15
N TYR A 136 8.49 -3.56 16.29
CA TYR A 136 7.71 -2.33 16.37
C TYR A 136 6.27 -2.53 16.90
N LYS A 137 5.97 -3.68 17.53
CA LYS A 137 4.62 -3.98 18.02
C LYS A 137 4.07 -2.89 18.96
N ASP A 138 4.91 -2.41 19.87
CA ASP A 138 4.57 -1.41 20.89
C ASP A 138 4.91 0.03 20.46
N ASN A 139 5.49 0.21 19.27
CA ASN A 139 5.82 1.54 18.75
C ASN A 139 4.65 2.15 17.99
N ASP A 140 3.91 3.05 18.64
CA ASP A 140 2.72 3.67 18.07
C ASP A 140 3.00 4.55 16.84
N LYS A 141 4.25 4.95 16.58
CA LYS A 141 4.61 5.75 15.40
C LYS A 141 4.63 4.93 14.13
N ILE A 142 4.86 3.62 14.17
CA ILE A 142 4.98 2.82 12.94
C ILE A 142 3.60 2.32 12.49
N ALA A 143 3.27 2.55 11.22
CA ALA A 143 1.99 2.20 10.61
C ALA A 143 2.09 1.00 9.66
N TYR A 144 3.02 1.05 8.71
CA TYR A 144 3.10 0.09 7.61
C TYR A 144 4.54 -0.34 7.36
N ILE A 145 4.72 -1.59 6.97
CA ILE A 145 5.99 -2.16 6.53
C ILE A 145 5.87 -2.51 5.06
N GLY A 146 6.61 -1.84 4.19
CA GLY A 146 6.56 -2.11 2.75
C GLY A 146 7.62 -3.08 2.25
N GLY A 147 7.32 -3.79 1.17
CA GLY A 147 8.26 -4.69 0.48
C GLY A 147 8.83 -4.15 -0.84
N VAL A 148 8.33 -3.01 -1.31
CA VAL A 148 8.61 -2.48 -2.65
C VAL A 148 9.52 -1.27 -2.57
N ASN A 149 10.58 -1.27 -3.37
CA ASN A 149 11.46 -0.12 -3.55
C ASN A 149 11.51 0.28 -5.03
N TYR A 150 11.19 1.53 -5.36
CA TYR A 150 11.15 2.08 -6.72
C TYR A 150 12.48 2.56 -7.32
N GLY A 151 13.61 2.22 -6.69
CA GLY A 151 14.97 2.51 -7.14
C GLY A 151 15.73 3.50 -6.25
N MET A 152 15.13 3.97 -5.15
CA MET A 152 15.71 4.97 -4.26
C MET A 152 16.27 4.30 -3.01
N LYS A 153 17.56 4.49 -2.72
CA LYS A 153 18.19 4.03 -1.48
C LYS A 153 18.47 5.20 -0.55
N ARG A 154 18.42 4.96 0.77
CA ARG A 154 18.75 5.93 1.82
C ARG A 154 19.52 5.24 2.95
N GLY A 155 20.79 5.60 3.10
CA GLY A 155 21.69 5.02 4.10
C GLY A 155 21.99 3.53 3.88
N GLU A 156 22.66 2.93 4.86
CA GLU A 156 23.17 1.56 4.80
C GLU A 156 22.28 0.53 5.54
N ALA A 157 21.24 0.99 6.23
CA ALA A 157 20.25 0.12 6.88
C ALA A 157 19.40 -0.62 5.83
N SER A 158 18.72 -1.69 6.21
CA SER A 158 17.86 -2.45 5.28
C SER A 158 16.59 -1.68 4.91
N TYR A 159 16.22 -0.66 5.69
CA TYR A 159 15.07 0.19 5.48
C TYR A 159 15.26 1.56 6.14
N PHE A 160 14.37 2.49 5.81
CA PHE A 160 14.28 3.82 6.41
C PHE A 160 12.81 4.19 6.63
N PHE A 161 12.57 5.26 7.40
CA PHE A 161 11.22 5.73 7.69
C PHE A 161 10.81 6.88 6.76
N THR A 162 9.54 6.87 6.35
CA THR A 162 8.96 7.85 5.41
C THR A 162 7.47 8.05 5.74
N ARG A 163 6.87 9.17 5.31
CA ARG A 163 5.41 9.34 5.33
C ARG A 163 4.73 8.81 4.05
N GLN A 164 5.48 8.17 3.17
CA GLN A 164 4.96 7.48 2.00
C GLN A 164 4.69 6.01 2.33
N CYS A 165 3.54 5.49 1.92
CA CYS A 165 3.32 4.05 1.94
C CYS A 165 4.07 3.42 0.77
N ALA A 166 4.98 2.47 1.05
CA ALA A 166 5.46 1.56 0.02
C ALA A 166 4.28 0.73 -0.50
N ALA A 167 4.33 0.36 -1.79
CA ALA A 167 3.16 -0.05 -2.57
C ALA A 167 2.24 -1.05 -1.86
N THR A 168 0.93 -0.90 -2.05
CA THR A 168 -0.09 -1.53 -1.20
C THR A 168 -0.35 -3.00 -1.51
N TYR A 169 0.17 -3.54 -2.61
CA TYR A 169 -0.02 -4.95 -3.00
C TYR A 169 0.84 -5.94 -2.20
N ALA A 170 1.78 -5.47 -1.35
CA ALA A 170 2.53 -6.30 -0.41
C ALA A 170 3.06 -5.49 0.78
N MET A 171 2.49 -5.69 1.97
CA MET A 171 2.86 -4.94 3.17
C MET A 171 2.61 -5.69 4.49
N GLY A 172 3.25 -5.28 5.58
CA GLY A 172 2.90 -5.66 6.95
C GLY A 172 2.22 -4.51 7.70
N THR A 173 1.24 -4.82 8.56
CA THR A 173 0.64 -3.82 9.47
C THR A 173 -0.03 -4.48 10.69
N TRP A 174 -0.46 -3.66 11.64
CA TRP A 174 -1.09 -4.08 12.90
C TRP A 174 -2.57 -3.69 12.94
N LYS A 175 -3.34 -4.44 13.73
CA LYS A 175 -4.72 -4.10 14.08
C LYS A 175 -4.82 -2.69 14.67
N ARG A 176 -3.89 -2.30 15.55
CA ARG A 176 -3.85 -0.94 16.14
C ARG A 176 -3.73 0.19 15.10
N VAL A 177 -3.21 -0.10 13.91
CA VAL A 177 -3.14 0.84 12.79
C VAL A 177 -4.45 0.78 12.00
N TYR A 178 -4.94 -0.43 11.73
CA TYR A 178 -6.22 -0.63 11.04
C TYR A 178 -7.41 0.01 11.79
N ASP A 179 -7.41 -0.02 13.12
CA ASP A 179 -8.46 0.60 13.93
C ASP A 179 -8.53 2.14 13.76
N LEU A 180 -7.49 2.75 13.18
CA LEU A 180 -7.45 4.18 12.83
C LEU A 180 -7.80 4.46 11.36
N TYR A 181 -7.93 3.42 10.54
CA TYR A 181 -8.14 3.51 9.10
C TYR A 181 -9.57 3.94 8.77
N GLU A 182 -9.70 4.98 7.96
CA GLU A 182 -10.99 5.52 7.52
C GLU A 182 -11.16 5.28 6.03
N TYR A 183 -11.91 4.23 5.66
CA TYR A 183 -12.15 3.89 4.26
C TYR A 183 -12.78 5.04 3.48
N ASP A 184 -13.82 5.68 4.04
CA ASP A 184 -14.51 6.81 3.41
C ASP A 184 -13.86 8.17 3.74
N MET A 185 -12.75 8.19 4.48
CA MET A 185 -12.06 9.42 4.93
C MET A 185 -13.01 10.47 5.55
N ALA A 186 -14.02 10.03 6.31
CA ALA A 186 -15.10 10.90 6.79
C ALA A 186 -14.62 12.10 7.62
N SER A 187 -13.48 11.98 8.30
CA SER A 187 -12.90 13.08 9.08
C SER A 187 -12.07 14.08 8.25
N TYR A 188 -11.72 13.76 7.00
CA TYR A 188 -10.84 14.57 6.16
C TYR A 188 -11.30 16.02 5.96
N PRO A 189 -12.57 16.33 5.65
CA PRO A 189 -13.01 17.71 5.45
C PRO A 189 -12.77 18.61 6.66
N LYS A 190 -12.86 18.05 7.88
CA LYS A 190 -12.60 18.76 9.14
C LYS A 190 -11.10 18.86 9.45
N TYR A 191 -10.32 17.83 9.08
CA TYR A 191 -8.90 17.74 9.41
C TYR A 191 -7.98 18.49 8.45
N ARG A 192 -8.33 18.57 7.16
CA ARG A 192 -7.44 19.10 6.09
C ARG A 192 -6.89 20.50 6.38
N ASN A 193 -7.60 21.31 7.16
CA ASN A 193 -7.21 22.69 7.49
C ASN A 193 -6.50 22.87 8.85
N LYS A 194 -6.40 21.81 9.66
CA LYS A 194 -5.73 21.89 10.97
C LYS A 194 -4.23 22.18 10.81
N LYS A 195 -3.67 22.96 11.74
CA LYS A 195 -2.23 23.28 11.77
C LYS A 195 -1.39 22.00 11.87
N SER A 196 -1.73 21.11 12.79
CA SER A 196 -1.03 19.83 12.97
C SER A 196 -1.00 18.96 11.71
N PHE A 197 -2.10 18.93 10.95
CA PHE A 197 -2.15 18.19 9.69
C PHE A 197 -1.22 18.82 8.65
N LYS A 198 -1.20 20.15 8.52
CA LYS A 198 -0.28 20.86 7.60
C LYS A 198 1.20 20.62 7.93
N GLU A 199 1.53 20.57 9.22
CA GLU A 199 2.89 20.36 9.72
C GLU A 199 3.36 18.90 9.58
N ALA A 200 2.44 17.96 9.33
CA ALA A 200 2.76 16.58 9.03
C ALA A 200 3.30 16.35 7.60
N PHE A 201 3.45 17.39 6.78
CA PHE A 201 4.02 17.28 5.43
C PHE A 201 5.43 17.85 5.37
N SER A 202 6.29 17.28 4.53
CA SER A 202 7.69 17.72 4.39
C SER A 202 7.82 19.18 3.93
N ASN A 203 6.90 19.63 3.07
CA ASN A 203 6.84 21.00 2.58
C ASN A 203 5.44 21.34 2.00
N LYS A 204 5.22 22.62 1.63
CA LYS A 204 3.96 23.09 1.06
C LYS A 204 3.55 22.38 -0.23
N LYS A 205 4.52 22.03 -1.10
CA LYS A 205 4.23 21.31 -2.35
C LYS A 205 3.71 19.91 -2.03
N SER A 206 4.35 19.20 -1.10
CA SER A 206 3.90 17.89 -0.63
C SER A 206 2.50 17.95 -0.06
N TYR A 207 2.21 18.94 0.80
CA TYR A 207 0.88 19.15 1.35
C TYR A 207 -0.19 19.33 0.26
N TYR A 208 -0.01 20.28 -0.66
CA TYR A 208 -1.00 20.53 -1.72
C TYR A 208 -1.11 19.37 -2.71
N GLY A 209 -0.01 18.68 -3.01
CA GLY A 209 -0.01 17.47 -3.83
C GLY A 209 -0.90 16.37 -3.25
N HIS A 210 -0.79 16.13 -1.94
CA HIS A 210 -1.63 15.14 -1.25
C HIS A 210 -3.09 15.60 -1.10
N LEU A 211 -3.34 16.89 -0.86
CA LEU A 211 -4.72 17.40 -0.82
C LEU A 211 -5.47 17.12 -2.13
N LEU A 212 -4.82 17.18 -3.29
CA LEU A 212 -5.45 16.85 -4.57
C LEU A 212 -5.93 15.39 -4.61
N MET A 213 -5.13 14.45 -4.09
CA MET A 213 -5.51 13.04 -4.03
C MET A 213 -6.67 12.84 -3.05
N PHE A 214 -6.58 13.44 -1.86
CA PHE A 214 -7.60 13.32 -0.82
C PHE A 214 -8.93 13.99 -1.21
N ASP A 215 -8.88 15.20 -1.80
CA ASP A 215 -10.04 15.92 -2.33
C ASP A 215 -10.69 15.10 -3.47
N SER A 216 -9.88 14.56 -4.41
CA SER A 216 -10.36 13.70 -5.49
C SER A 216 -11.09 12.45 -4.98
N TYR A 217 -10.53 11.78 -3.97
CA TYR A 217 -11.15 10.61 -3.37
C TYR A 217 -12.49 10.95 -2.72
N VAL A 218 -12.54 11.96 -1.84
CA VAL A 218 -13.77 12.37 -1.16
C VAL A 218 -14.83 12.90 -2.12
N ASP A 219 -14.44 13.59 -3.19
CA ASP A 219 -15.38 14.02 -4.22
C ASP A 219 -15.92 12.85 -5.05
N SER A 220 -15.18 11.75 -5.21
CA SER A 220 -15.68 10.53 -5.85
C SER A 220 -16.81 9.86 -5.05
N LEU A 221 -16.77 9.98 -3.71
CA LEU A 221 -17.83 9.48 -2.82
C LEU A 221 -19.13 10.25 -3.03
N LYS A 222 -19.05 11.59 -3.08
CA LYS A 222 -20.22 12.47 -3.30
C LYS A 222 -20.90 12.20 -4.65
N LYS A 223 -20.14 11.72 -5.63
CA LYS A 223 -20.64 11.36 -6.97
C LYS A 223 -21.17 9.93 -7.04
N GLY A 224 -21.11 9.16 -5.95
CA GLY A 224 -21.54 7.75 -5.92
C GLY A 224 -20.65 6.80 -6.72
N ILE A 225 -19.45 7.24 -7.14
CA ILE A 225 -18.52 6.42 -7.92
C ILE A 225 -17.63 5.61 -6.98
N GLN A 226 -17.09 6.26 -5.94
CA GLN A 226 -16.07 5.74 -5.01
C GLN A 226 -14.87 5.09 -5.72
N GLN A 227 -13.72 5.76 -5.71
CA GLN A 227 -12.49 5.20 -6.28
C GLN A 227 -12.07 3.90 -5.60
N ASN A 228 -11.71 2.89 -6.41
CA ASN A 228 -11.24 1.59 -5.94
C ASN A 228 -9.75 1.66 -5.54
N THR A 229 -9.47 2.25 -4.39
CA THR A 229 -8.10 2.33 -3.85
C THR A 229 -8.04 2.22 -2.32
N TYR A 230 -6.87 1.85 -1.82
CA TYR A 230 -6.50 1.86 -0.39
C TYR A 230 -5.39 2.85 -0.06
N ASP A 231 -4.53 3.16 -1.04
CA ASP A 231 -3.28 3.90 -0.83
C ASP A 231 -3.54 5.34 -0.40
N VAL A 232 -4.58 5.97 -0.93
CA VAL A 232 -5.02 7.32 -0.57
C VAL A 232 -5.41 7.39 0.90
N GLN A 233 -6.18 6.43 1.40
CA GLN A 233 -6.64 6.39 2.79
C GLN A 233 -5.48 6.05 3.74
N MET A 234 -4.58 5.15 3.34
CA MET A 234 -3.37 4.85 4.11
C MET A 234 -2.47 6.10 4.23
N LEU A 235 -2.25 6.83 3.13
CA LEU A 235 -1.51 8.09 3.15
C LEU A 235 -2.21 9.13 4.04
N TYR A 236 -3.55 9.19 4.00
CA TYR A 236 -4.30 10.07 4.88
C TYR A 236 -4.07 9.72 6.35
N LEU A 237 -4.15 8.44 6.74
CA LEU A 237 -3.88 7.96 8.09
C LEU A 237 -2.49 8.37 8.58
N VAL A 238 -1.46 8.10 7.77
CA VAL A 238 -0.05 8.39 8.09
C VAL A 238 0.14 9.87 8.41
N HIS A 239 -0.45 10.77 7.62
CA HIS A 239 -0.35 12.21 7.86
C HIS A 239 -1.27 12.70 8.98
N LYS A 240 -2.48 12.13 9.12
CA LYS A 240 -3.44 12.52 10.16
C LYS A 240 -2.92 12.24 11.56
N TYR A 241 -2.29 11.08 11.75
CA TYR A 241 -1.87 10.58 13.05
C TYR A 241 -0.35 10.69 13.28
N ASP A 242 0.37 11.41 12.41
CA ASP A 242 1.84 11.54 12.44
C ASP A 242 2.55 10.18 12.63
N LYS A 243 2.19 9.23 11.75
CA LYS A 243 2.78 7.90 11.72
C LYS A 243 3.78 7.79 10.58
N TYR A 244 4.62 6.76 10.65
CA TYR A 244 5.71 6.48 9.73
C TYR A 244 5.49 5.12 9.09
N SER A 245 5.86 5.02 7.83
CA SER A 245 5.97 3.76 7.09
C SER A 245 7.43 3.37 6.99
N ILE A 246 7.69 2.08 7.11
CA ILE A 246 8.99 1.47 6.83
C ILE A 246 9.08 1.22 5.32
N TYR A 247 10.09 1.82 4.68
CA TYR A 247 10.36 1.68 3.26
C TYR A 247 11.70 0.95 3.06
N PRO A 248 11.72 -0.15 2.29
CA PRO A 248 12.91 -0.99 2.21
C PRO A 248 13.95 -0.36 1.28
N ASN A 249 15.25 -0.57 1.54
CA ASN A 249 16.34 -0.21 0.61
C ASN A 249 16.57 -1.26 -0.49
N THR A 250 15.93 -2.43 -0.36
CA THR A 250 15.96 -3.53 -1.33
C THR A 250 14.56 -3.77 -1.85
N ASN A 251 14.39 -3.93 -3.16
CA ASN A 251 13.10 -4.34 -3.72
C ASN A 251 12.88 -5.84 -3.47
N MET A 252 11.97 -6.19 -2.56
CA MET A 252 11.67 -7.57 -2.20
C MET A 252 10.41 -8.10 -2.88
N VAL A 253 9.65 -7.25 -3.58
CA VAL A 253 8.40 -7.64 -4.23
C VAL A 253 8.37 -7.13 -5.67
N SER A 254 7.97 -8.00 -6.59
CA SER A 254 7.70 -7.63 -7.99
C SER A 254 6.19 -7.45 -8.19
N ASN A 255 5.78 -6.52 -9.06
CA ASN A 255 4.39 -6.44 -9.53
C ASN A 255 4.30 -7.00 -10.95
N ILE A 256 3.56 -8.08 -11.13
CA ILE A 256 3.38 -8.74 -12.44
C ILE A 256 2.00 -8.44 -13.07
N GLY A 257 1.16 -7.67 -12.40
CA GLY A 257 -0.22 -7.40 -12.79
C GLY A 257 -0.43 -6.15 -13.63
N LEU A 258 0.62 -5.36 -13.91
CA LEU A 258 0.48 -4.19 -14.79
C LEU A 258 0.07 -4.55 -16.23
N ALA A 259 0.23 -5.81 -16.64
CA ALA A 259 -0.19 -6.31 -17.95
C ALA A 259 -1.62 -6.85 -17.90
N GLY A 260 -2.38 -6.69 -19.00
CA GLY A 260 -3.54 -7.55 -19.26
C GLY A 260 -4.81 -7.29 -18.45
N GLY A 261 -5.05 -6.06 -17.97
CA GLY A 261 -6.39 -5.68 -17.49
C GLY A 261 -6.57 -5.57 -15.97
N ALA A 262 -5.52 -5.26 -15.20
CA ALA A 262 -5.70 -4.77 -13.84
C ALA A 262 -6.62 -3.54 -13.79
N ASN A 263 -7.11 -3.18 -12.60
CA ASN A 263 -8.04 -2.05 -12.37
C ASN A 263 -7.61 -0.71 -13.01
N ASN A 264 -6.35 -0.58 -13.43
CA ASN A 264 -5.77 0.65 -13.97
C ASN A 264 -5.35 0.59 -15.46
N ASN A 265 -5.65 -0.48 -16.21
CA ASN A 265 -5.39 -0.62 -17.66
C ASN A 265 -4.16 0.16 -18.17
N VAL A 266 -2.96 -0.34 -17.85
CA VAL A 266 -1.71 0.34 -18.24
C VAL A 266 -1.33 -0.05 -19.67
N ASP A 267 -1.07 0.93 -20.53
CA ASP A 267 -0.48 0.70 -21.84
C ASP A 267 0.90 0.06 -21.70
N VAL A 268 1.07 -1.14 -22.25
CA VAL A 268 2.32 -1.93 -22.22
C VAL A 268 3.49 -1.21 -22.92
N ASN A 269 3.20 -0.25 -23.79
CA ASN A 269 4.22 0.55 -24.46
C ASN A 269 4.63 1.81 -23.69
N SER A 270 3.87 2.18 -22.65
CA SER A 270 4.13 3.38 -21.84
C SER A 270 5.47 3.31 -21.11
N ALA A 271 6.07 4.47 -20.85
CA ALA A 271 7.28 4.58 -20.03
C ALA A 271 7.06 4.02 -18.62
N PHE A 272 5.85 4.19 -18.06
CA PHE A 272 5.49 3.66 -16.75
C PHE A 272 5.51 2.13 -16.74
N TYR A 273 4.87 1.48 -17.71
CA TYR A 273 4.89 0.03 -17.80
C TYR A 273 6.32 -0.51 -17.90
N LYS A 274 7.12 0.04 -18.83
CA LYS A 274 8.51 -0.39 -19.03
C LYS A 274 9.38 -0.20 -17.79
N ALA A 275 9.12 0.84 -17.01
CA ALA A 275 9.88 1.12 -15.79
C ALA A 275 9.43 0.27 -14.59
N TYR A 276 8.14 -0.07 -14.47
CA TYR A 276 7.55 -0.60 -13.24
C TYR A 276 6.98 -2.02 -13.32
N HIS A 277 6.72 -2.53 -14.53
CA HIS A 277 6.25 -3.90 -14.70
C HIS A 277 7.37 -4.91 -14.41
N ASN A 278 7.02 -5.93 -13.64
CA ASN A 278 7.84 -7.09 -13.34
C ASN A 278 9.30 -6.75 -12.95
N ARG A 279 9.48 -5.71 -12.12
CA ARG A 279 10.81 -5.31 -11.67
C ARG A 279 11.47 -6.45 -10.88
N PRO A 280 12.79 -6.66 -11.02
CA PRO A 280 13.49 -7.68 -10.26
C PRO A 280 13.25 -7.53 -8.76
N ARG A 281 13.00 -8.66 -8.10
CA ARG A 281 12.92 -8.79 -6.65
C ARG A 281 14.14 -9.54 -6.13
N PHE A 282 14.58 -9.20 -4.94
CA PHE A 282 15.80 -9.73 -4.34
C PHE A 282 15.53 -10.26 -2.93
N GLU A 283 16.32 -11.25 -2.52
CA GLU A 283 16.35 -11.69 -1.13
C GLU A 283 17.14 -10.69 -0.27
N LEU A 284 16.60 -10.33 0.90
CA LEU A 284 17.29 -9.50 1.88
C LEU A 284 18.22 -10.36 2.74
N ILE A 285 19.52 -10.36 2.44
CA ILE A 285 20.48 -11.26 3.10
C ILE A 285 20.65 -11.00 4.61
N GLU A 286 20.47 -9.76 5.05
CA GLU A 286 20.62 -9.37 6.46
C GLU A 286 19.65 -8.22 6.78
N LEU A 287 19.01 -8.28 7.95
CA LEU A 287 18.19 -7.20 8.47
C LEU A 287 19.04 -6.25 9.33
N LYS A 288 19.29 -5.05 8.82
CA LYS A 288 20.02 -3.97 9.50
C LYS A 288 19.04 -2.87 9.89
N HIS A 289 18.92 -2.60 11.17
CA HIS A 289 18.06 -1.53 11.69
C HIS A 289 18.73 -0.16 11.48
N PRO A 290 17.96 0.89 11.15
CA PRO A 290 18.45 2.26 11.24
C PRO A 290 18.70 2.62 12.72
N ALA A 291 19.71 3.47 12.97
CA ALA A 291 20.08 3.87 14.32
C ALA A 291 18.99 4.71 15.03
N GLU A 292 18.18 5.43 14.26
CA GLU A 292 17.14 6.31 14.78
C GLU A 292 15.82 6.14 14.02
N ILE A 293 14.71 6.36 14.74
CA ILE A 293 13.37 6.40 14.15
C ILE A 293 13.08 7.85 13.75
N SER A 294 13.49 8.22 12.55
CA SER A 294 13.26 9.55 11.99
C SER A 294 12.89 9.49 10.50
N ILE A 295 11.96 10.37 10.10
CA ILE A 295 11.51 10.47 8.71
C ILE A 295 12.64 10.97 7.82
N ASN A 296 12.89 10.27 6.71
CA ASN A 296 13.71 10.76 5.62
C ASN A 296 12.97 11.87 4.84
N LYS A 297 13.17 13.12 5.25
CA LYS A 297 12.48 14.28 4.69
C LYS A 297 12.79 14.53 3.21
N GLU A 298 14.01 14.18 2.79
CA GLU A 298 14.46 14.30 1.39
C GLU A 298 13.68 13.34 0.50
N PHE A 299 13.59 12.07 0.89
CA PHE A 299 12.78 11.07 0.20
C PHE A 299 11.30 11.49 0.12
N ASP A 300 10.72 11.97 1.23
CA ASP A 300 9.33 12.46 1.23
C ASP A 300 9.13 13.64 0.27
N ALA A 301 10.12 14.54 0.15
CA ALA A 301 10.07 15.66 -0.78
C ALA A 301 10.20 15.20 -2.24
N GLU A 302 11.14 14.30 -2.55
CA GLU A 302 11.34 13.74 -3.89
C GLU A 302 10.12 12.95 -4.36
N MET A 303 9.53 12.11 -3.51
CA MET A 303 8.32 11.36 -3.84
C MET A 303 7.12 12.28 -4.09
N ALA A 304 7.02 13.39 -3.36
CA ALA A 304 6.00 14.40 -3.62
C ALA A 304 6.16 15.09 -4.99
N GLU A 305 7.40 15.33 -5.44
CA GLU A 305 7.67 15.88 -6.77
C GLU A 305 7.38 14.86 -7.87
N TYR A 306 7.82 13.61 -7.68
CA TYR A 306 7.58 12.50 -8.60
C TYR A 306 6.08 12.25 -8.84
N ARG A 307 5.26 12.20 -7.78
CA ARG A 307 3.80 12.02 -7.93
C ARG A 307 3.13 13.16 -8.70
N GLN A 308 3.64 14.39 -8.58
CA GLN A 308 3.09 15.54 -9.30
C GLN A 308 3.43 15.50 -10.80
N SER A 309 4.62 15.03 -11.18
CA SER A 309 4.95 14.84 -12.60
C SER A 309 4.11 13.74 -13.25
N PHE A 310 3.72 12.71 -12.50
CA PHE A 310 2.86 11.62 -12.99
C PHE A 310 1.43 12.04 -13.30
N LEU A 311 0.92 13.09 -12.64
CA LEU A 311 -0.39 13.66 -12.95
C LEU A 311 -0.39 14.50 -14.25
N GLY A 312 0.69 14.46 -15.04
CA GLY A 312 0.82 15.18 -16.31
C GLY A 312 0.86 16.71 -16.14
N ARG A 313 1.15 17.20 -14.94
CA ARG A 313 1.05 18.63 -14.63
C ARG A 313 2.36 19.35 -14.89
N SER A 314 2.30 20.42 -15.67
CA SER A 314 3.44 21.31 -15.89
C SER A 314 3.84 22.00 -14.58
N ARG A 315 5.11 22.44 -14.47
CA ARG A 315 5.58 23.25 -13.32
C ARG A 315 4.70 24.47 -13.07
N TRP A 316 4.11 25.04 -14.13
CA TRP A 316 3.19 26.17 -14.05
C TRP A 316 1.83 25.80 -13.45
N GLN A 317 1.25 24.68 -13.85
CA GLN A 317 0.00 24.16 -13.25
C GLN A 317 0.20 23.85 -11.77
N ASN A 318 1.33 23.26 -11.38
CA ASN A 318 1.65 22.99 -9.97
C ASN A 318 1.82 24.29 -9.16
N SER A 319 2.42 25.32 -9.74
CA SER A 319 2.60 26.64 -9.11
C SER A 319 1.28 27.39 -8.98
N TYR A 320 0.42 27.33 -10.02
CA TYR A 320 -0.92 27.90 -10.03
C TYR A 320 -1.84 27.23 -9.01
N ILE A 321 -1.77 25.91 -8.84
CA ILE A 321 -2.57 25.19 -7.85
C ILE A 321 -2.12 25.53 -6.42
N CYS A 322 -0.80 25.54 -6.17
CA CYS A 322 -0.26 26.02 -4.89
C CYS A 322 -0.71 27.47 -4.62
N PHE A 323 -0.75 28.31 -5.64
CA PHE A 323 -1.25 29.68 -5.57
C PHE A 323 -2.77 29.73 -5.29
N VAL A 324 -3.61 28.97 -5.99
CA VAL A 324 -5.07 28.92 -5.76
C VAL A 324 -5.39 28.41 -4.36
N HIS A 325 -4.72 27.37 -3.88
CA HIS A 325 -4.94 26.90 -2.51
C HIS A 325 -4.38 27.88 -1.46
N TYR A 326 -3.26 28.54 -1.72
CA TYR A 326 -2.73 29.61 -0.87
C TYR A 326 -3.72 30.78 -0.80
N VAL A 327 -4.19 31.28 -1.94
CA VAL A 327 -5.20 32.34 -2.07
C VAL A 327 -6.49 31.92 -1.38
N ASN A 328 -7.01 30.73 -1.61
CA ASN A 328 -8.22 30.27 -0.93
C ASN A 328 -8.03 30.19 0.59
N ALA A 329 -6.88 29.71 1.08
CA ALA A 329 -6.60 29.69 2.52
C ALA A 329 -6.46 31.10 3.12
N TYR A 330 -5.81 32.03 2.42
CA TYR A 330 -5.55 33.39 2.89
C TYR A 330 -6.79 34.29 2.78
N PHE A 331 -7.51 34.23 1.66
CA PHE A 331 -8.68 35.05 1.39
C PHE A 331 -9.98 34.49 1.99
N HIS A 332 -10.13 33.18 2.24
CA HIS A 332 -11.19 32.74 3.17
C HIS A 332 -10.93 33.20 4.60
N GLY A 333 -9.66 33.24 5.03
CA GLY A 333 -9.28 33.84 6.31
C GLY A 333 -9.65 35.32 6.38
N LEU A 334 -9.32 36.09 5.33
CA LEU A 334 -9.66 37.51 5.20
C LEU A 334 -11.16 37.75 5.10
N TYR A 335 -11.91 36.93 4.34
CA TYR A 335 -13.37 37.03 4.23
C TYR A 335 -14.06 36.74 5.57
N LYS A 336 -13.58 35.75 6.32
CA LYS A 336 -14.07 35.43 7.68
C LYS A 336 -13.73 36.54 8.67
N PHE A 337 -12.54 37.15 8.55
CA PHE A 337 -12.11 38.30 9.35
C PHE A 337 -12.95 39.56 9.06
N ILE A 338 -13.15 39.91 7.79
CA ILE A 338 -14.01 41.04 7.35
C ILE A 338 -15.46 40.82 7.80
N ARG A 339 -15.99 39.59 7.72
CA ARG A 339 -17.35 39.27 8.20
C ARG A 339 -17.50 39.34 9.72
N THR A 340 -16.40 39.17 10.46
CA THR A 340 -16.36 39.33 11.93
C THR A 340 -16.29 40.80 12.32
N ILE A 341 -15.62 41.64 11.51
CA ILE A 341 -15.58 43.10 11.68
C ILE A 341 -16.95 43.72 11.35
N LYS A 342 -17.62 43.31 10.26
CA LYS A 342 -18.98 43.75 9.89
C LYS A 342 -20.10 43.32 10.84
N ARG A 343 -19.80 42.53 11.88
CA ARG A 343 -20.75 42.14 12.93
C ARG A 343 -20.52 42.90 14.25
N LYS A 344 -19.44 43.69 14.32
CA LYS A 344 -19.05 44.51 15.49
C LYS A 344 -19.21 46.02 15.24
N PHE A 345 -19.60 46.40 14.03
CA PHE A 345 -20.16 47.68 13.63
C PHE A 345 -21.52 47.38 13.00
#